data_AF-A0A382ARM9-F1
#
_entry.id   AF-A0A382ARM9-F1
#
_cell.length_a   1.000
_cell.length_b   1.000
_cell.length_c   1.000
_cell.angle_alpha   90.00
_cell.angle_beta   90.00
_cell.angle_gamma   90.00
#
_symmetry.space_group_name_H-M   'P 1'
#
loop_
_entity.id
_entity.type
_entity.pdbx_description
1 polymer ?
#
loop_
_entity_poly.entity_id
_entity_poly.type
_entity_poly.pdbx_seq_one_letter_code
_entity_poly.pdbx_strand_id
1 'polypeptide(L)'
;DDIRFSRNVTILGPDIVDILFPFEDPLGKAIKIKGIDYTVIGVTERKGQAFGQSQDYFVLIPISLYIQRFSNRWTSLGIVFEAESADMYEKTMDEAIGLMRVVRKVPVGEENDFSIISNEELMETFAGFTGGIKIFAGSVSVIALLVAGIGIMNIMLVSVTERIKEIGIRKAIGATRRDILTQFLMEAIFLSQFGGVVGVILGIAGGNVVAIVLNVPAVVPMDWAFYGMAVCSLIGIGFGIYPAWRAANLDPIESLRFE
;
A
#
# COMPACT_ATOMS: atom_id res chain seq x y z
N ASP A 1 -23.30 -18.66 24.56
CA ASP A 1 -23.76 -19.35 25.79
C ASP A 1 -22.67 -19.60 26.82
N ASP A 2 -21.43 -19.90 26.41
CA ASP A 2 -20.36 -20.25 27.36
C ASP A 2 -20.05 -19.14 28.39
N ILE A 3 -20.13 -17.87 27.97
CA ILE A 3 -20.00 -16.71 28.88
C ILE A 3 -21.19 -16.62 29.85
N ARG A 4 -22.41 -16.90 29.40
CA ARG A 4 -23.63 -16.82 30.23
C ARG A 4 -23.67 -17.90 31.31
N PHE A 5 -23.16 -19.10 31.00
CA PHE A 5 -23.17 -20.25 31.90
C PHE A 5 -21.84 -20.52 32.61
N SER A 6 -20.83 -19.66 32.41
CA SER A 6 -19.47 -19.82 32.97
C SER A 6 -18.93 -21.25 32.79
N ARG A 7 -19.04 -21.78 31.57
CA ARG A 7 -18.61 -23.17 31.28
C ARG A 7 -17.09 -23.28 31.35
N ASN A 8 -16.60 -24.38 31.90
CA ASN A 8 -15.17 -24.70 31.98
C ASN A 8 -14.64 -25.15 30.61
N VAL A 9 -14.58 -24.22 29.66
CA VAL A 9 -14.06 -24.46 28.31
C VAL A 9 -12.87 -23.54 28.03
N THR A 10 -12.01 -23.96 27.10
CA THR A 10 -10.81 -23.21 26.75
C THR A 10 -10.50 -23.29 25.27
N ILE A 11 -9.86 -22.24 24.75
CA ILE A 11 -9.23 -22.20 23.43
C ILE A 11 -7.72 -22.08 23.62
N LEU A 12 -6.95 -22.84 22.84
CA LEU A 12 -5.49 -22.90 22.94
C LEU A 12 -4.81 -22.18 21.79
N GLY A 13 -3.70 -21.50 22.09
CA GLY A 13 -2.74 -21.07 21.10
C GLY A 13 -1.88 -22.25 20.61
N PRO A 14 -1.43 -22.26 19.34
CA PRO A 14 -0.70 -23.39 18.74
C PRO A 14 0.53 -23.85 19.51
N ASP A 15 1.30 -22.95 20.12
CA ASP A 15 2.50 -23.33 20.87
C ASP A 15 2.17 -24.15 22.12
N ILE A 16 1.03 -23.90 22.76
CA ILE A 16 0.55 -24.70 23.89
C ILE A 16 0.11 -26.09 23.42
N VAL A 17 -0.46 -26.19 22.21
CA VAL A 17 -0.85 -27.47 21.62
C VAL A 17 0.39 -28.33 21.35
N ASP A 18 1.44 -27.75 20.77
CA ASP A 18 2.68 -28.49 20.51
C ASP A 18 3.32 -29.05 21.79
N ILE A 19 3.19 -28.32 22.91
CA ILE A 19 3.74 -28.72 24.20
C ILE A 19 2.88 -29.80 24.88
N LEU A 20 1.56 -29.60 24.93
CA LEU A 20 0.65 -30.46 25.71
C LEU A 20 0.11 -31.66 24.91
N PHE A 21 0.05 -31.55 23.58
CA PHE A 21 -0.55 -32.53 22.68
C PHE A 21 0.29 -32.75 21.41
N PRO A 22 1.59 -33.10 21.52
CA PRO A 22 2.51 -33.19 20.37
C PRO A 22 2.12 -34.21 19.30
N PHE A 23 1.34 -35.24 19.66
CA PHE A 23 0.99 -36.35 18.77
C PHE A 23 -0.51 -36.66 18.74
N GLU A 24 -1.34 -35.79 19.30
CA GLU A 24 -2.76 -36.06 19.43
C GLU A 24 -3.61 -34.80 19.22
N ASP A 25 -4.86 -34.99 18.79
CA ASP A 25 -5.82 -33.87 18.68
C ASP A 25 -6.17 -33.33 20.08
N PRO A 26 -6.01 -32.02 20.34
CA PRO A 26 -6.38 -31.41 21.61
C PRO A 26 -7.89 -31.27 21.80
N LEU A 27 -8.70 -31.29 20.74
CA LEU A 27 -10.15 -31.04 20.83
C LEU A 27 -10.87 -32.08 21.71
N GLY A 28 -11.73 -31.59 22.59
CA GLY A 28 -12.52 -32.41 23.53
C GLY A 28 -11.76 -32.91 24.75
N LYS A 29 -10.44 -32.72 24.82
CA LYS A 29 -9.63 -33.13 25.98
C LYS A 29 -9.68 -32.10 27.09
N ALA A 30 -9.35 -32.55 28.30
CA ALA A 30 -9.28 -31.69 29.48
C ALA A 30 -7.84 -31.24 29.75
N ILE A 31 -7.64 -29.95 30.00
CA ILE A 31 -6.39 -29.40 30.55
C ILE A 31 -6.63 -28.78 31.91
N LYS A 32 -5.58 -28.76 32.75
CA LYS A 32 -5.66 -28.21 34.10
C LYS A 32 -5.05 -26.82 34.17
N ILE A 33 -5.85 -25.83 34.55
CA ILE A 33 -5.39 -24.46 34.81
C ILE A 33 -5.61 -24.16 36.29
N LYS A 34 -4.50 -24.01 37.04
CA LYS A 34 -4.49 -23.83 38.50
C LYS A 34 -5.39 -24.82 39.26
N GLY A 35 -5.38 -26.09 38.83
CA GLY A 35 -6.10 -27.19 39.49
C GLY A 35 -7.56 -27.39 39.06
N ILE A 36 -8.08 -26.58 38.14
CA ILE A 36 -9.42 -26.72 37.57
C ILE A 36 -9.31 -27.34 36.17
N ASP A 37 -10.18 -28.30 35.86
CA ASP A 37 -10.27 -28.94 34.54
C ASP A 37 -11.08 -28.10 33.56
N TYR A 38 -10.52 -27.86 32.37
CA TYR A 38 -11.15 -27.15 31.25
C TYR A 38 -11.14 -28.01 30.00
N THR A 39 -12.28 -28.11 29.32
CA THR A 39 -12.38 -28.83 28.05
C THR A 39 -11.93 -27.93 26.90
N VAL A 40 -11.00 -28.42 26.09
CA VAL A 40 -10.54 -27.72 24.87
C VAL A 40 -11.63 -27.80 23.81
N ILE A 41 -12.10 -26.66 23.34
CA ILE A 41 -13.15 -26.55 22.31
C ILE A 41 -12.64 -25.96 21.00
N GLY A 42 -11.41 -25.45 20.98
CA GLY A 42 -10.83 -24.82 19.80
C GLY A 42 -9.34 -24.56 19.93
N VAL A 43 -8.71 -24.36 18.79
CA VAL A 43 -7.31 -23.93 18.65
C VAL A 43 -7.30 -22.75 17.67
N THR A 44 -6.53 -21.71 17.96
CA THR A 44 -6.40 -20.58 17.04
C THR A 44 -5.46 -20.90 15.88
N GLU A 45 -5.57 -20.15 14.78
CA GLU A 45 -4.58 -20.24 13.71
C GLU A 45 -3.21 -19.76 14.16
N ARG A 46 -2.15 -20.34 13.57
CA ARG A 46 -0.75 -20.01 13.89
C ARG A 46 -0.37 -18.66 13.29
N LYS A 47 -0.01 -17.72 14.17
CA LYS A 47 0.51 -16.39 13.76
C LYS A 47 2.04 -16.36 13.71
N GLY A 48 2.71 -17.25 14.43
CA GLY A 48 4.17 -17.34 14.49
C GLY A 48 4.79 -16.34 15.46
N GLN A 49 6.06 -15.99 15.20
CA GLN A 49 6.82 -15.07 16.04
C GLN A 49 6.91 -13.69 15.39
N ALA A 50 6.68 -12.66 16.20
CA ALA A 50 6.91 -11.27 15.83
C ALA A 50 7.90 -10.67 16.83
N PHE A 51 8.93 -9.97 16.35
CA PHE A 51 9.96 -9.34 17.19
C PHE A 51 10.61 -10.27 18.23
N GLY A 52 10.77 -11.56 17.89
CA GLY A 52 11.36 -12.57 18.78
C GLY A 52 10.44 -13.04 19.92
N GLN A 53 9.18 -12.60 19.95
CA GLN A 53 8.17 -13.10 20.88
C GLN A 53 7.12 -13.95 20.15
N SER A 54 6.73 -15.06 20.77
CA SER A 54 5.63 -15.88 20.25
C SER A 54 4.30 -15.17 20.45
N GLN A 55 3.51 -15.09 19.38
CA GLN A 55 2.11 -14.64 19.42
C GLN A 55 1.14 -15.78 19.73
N ASP A 56 1.63 -17.01 19.87
CA ASP A 56 0.83 -18.24 19.92
C ASP A 56 0.89 -18.93 21.31
N TYR A 57 1.63 -18.37 22.27
CA TYR A 57 1.76 -18.92 23.63
C TYR A 57 0.72 -18.33 24.59
N PHE A 58 -0.55 -18.71 24.43
CA PHE A 58 -1.65 -18.24 25.28
C PHE A 58 -2.78 -19.28 25.44
N VAL A 59 -3.62 -19.04 26.44
CA VAL A 59 -4.83 -19.83 26.73
C VAL A 59 -5.99 -18.88 26.96
N LEU A 60 -7.12 -19.08 26.27
CA LEU A 60 -8.31 -18.25 26.39
C LEU A 60 -9.41 -19.01 27.12
N ILE A 61 -9.96 -18.38 28.16
CA ILE A 61 -11.12 -18.86 28.91
C ILE A 61 -12.21 -17.79 28.92
N PRO A 62 -13.50 -18.16 29.10
CA PRO A 62 -14.59 -17.19 29.18
C PRO A 62 -14.35 -16.15 30.29
N ILE A 63 -14.59 -14.87 29.97
CA ILE A 63 -14.37 -13.75 30.91
C ILE A 63 -15.18 -13.88 32.20
N SER A 64 -16.40 -14.40 32.13
CA SER A 64 -17.26 -14.63 33.31
C SER A 64 -16.62 -15.61 34.30
N LEU A 65 -15.98 -16.66 33.79
CA LEU A 65 -15.25 -17.63 34.60
C LEU A 65 -13.98 -17.01 35.17
N TYR A 66 -13.24 -16.24 34.36
CA TYR A 66 -12.08 -15.51 34.82
C TYR A 66 -12.41 -14.58 35.99
N ILE A 67 -13.46 -13.77 35.86
CA ILE A 67 -13.90 -12.86 36.92
C ILE A 67 -14.28 -13.65 38.18
N GLN A 68 -15.03 -14.74 38.05
CA GLN A 68 -15.48 -15.51 39.21
C GLN A 68 -14.35 -16.24 39.95
N ARG A 69 -13.33 -16.73 39.23
CA ARG A 69 -12.34 -17.68 39.78
C ARG A 69 -10.95 -17.08 39.98
N PHE A 70 -10.60 -16.08 39.18
CA PHE A 70 -9.23 -15.55 39.11
C PHE A 70 -9.15 -14.04 39.38
N SER A 71 -10.28 -13.31 39.41
CA SER A 71 -10.23 -11.89 39.75
C SER A 71 -9.97 -11.65 41.24
N ASN A 72 -9.31 -10.54 41.51
CA ASN A 72 -9.10 -9.98 42.82
C ASN A 72 -9.29 -8.46 42.75
N ARG A 73 -9.12 -7.76 43.87
CA ARG A 73 -9.28 -6.29 43.96
C ARG A 73 -8.37 -5.50 43.01
N TRP A 74 -7.27 -6.09 42.55
CA TRP A 74 -6.27 -5.46 41.69
C TRP A 74 -6.36 -5.92 40.23
N THR A 75 -7.36 -6.72 39.88
CA THR A 75 -7.56 -7.19 38.52
C THR A 75 -8.01 -6.03 37.62
N SER A 76 -7.18 -5.70 36.63
CA SER A 76 -7.58 -4.82 35.52
C SER A 76 -8.17 -5.65 34.38
N LEU A 77 -9.08 -5.03 33.63
CA LEU A 77 -9.65 -5.60 32.41
C LEU A 77 -9.23 -4.73 31.23
N GLY A 78 -8.64 -5.35 30.21
CA GLY A 78 -8.49 -4.74 28.90
C GLY A 78 -9.76 -4.97 28.09
N ILE A 79 -10.28 -3.90 27.47
CA ILE A 79 -11.40 -4.00 26.53
C ILE A 79 -10.85 -3.56 25.17
N VAL A 80 -11.01 -4.43 24.17
CA VAL A 80 -10.60 -4.15 22.80
C VAL A 80 -11.81 -3.63 22.04
N PHE A 81 -11.65 -2.49 21.40
CA PHE A 81 -12.63 -1.91 20.50
C PHE A 81 -12.08 -2.02 19.08
N GLU A 82 -12.95 -2.37 18.13
CA GLU A 82 -12.61 -2.46 16.71
C GLU A 82 -13.42 -1.41 15.96
N ALA A 83 -12.74 -0.56 15.19
CA ALA A 83 -13.39 0.41 14.32
C ALA A 83 -13.85 -0.27 13.03
N GLU A 84 -15.02 0.14 12.51
CA GLU A 84 -15.57 -0.40 11.26
C GLU A 84 -14.68 -0.11 10.04
N SER A 85 -13.92 1.00 10.09
CA SER A 85 -12.98 1.38 9.04
C SER A 85 -11.84 2.25 9.60
N ALA A 86 -10.77 2.41 8.81
CA ALA A 86 -9.64 3.28 9.16
C ALA A 86 -10.06 4.75 9.29
N ASP A 87 -10.99 5.22 8.44
CA ASP A 87 -11.47 6.61 8.46
C ASP A 87 -12.29 6.92 9.72
N MET A 88 -12.91 5.89 10.31
CA MET A 88 -13.73 6.01 11.54
C MET A 88 -12.92 5.77 12.82
N TYR A 89 -11.61 5.52 12.70
CA TYR A 89 -10.76 5.14 13.83
C TYR A 89 -10.77 6.19 14.96
N GLU A 90 -10.44 7.45 14.64
CA GLU A 90 -10.39 8.54 15.62
C GLU A 90 -11.75 8.75 16.29
N LYS A 91 -12.82 8.78 15.50
CA LYS A 91 -14.17 8.94 16.02
C LYS A 91 -14.59 7.78 16.94
N THR A 92 -14.27 6.55 16.56
CA THR A 92 -14.56 5.35 17.37
C THR A 92 -13.77 5.39 18.68
N MET A 93 -12.51 5.84 18.63
CA MET A 93 -11.67 6.02 19.81
C MET A 93 -12.27 7.07 20.77
N ASP A 94 -12.69 8.23 20.27
CA ASP A 94 -13.33 9.27 21.08
C ASP A 94 -14.64 8.80 21.71
N GLU A 95 -15.48 8.09 20.95
CA GLU A 95 -16.72 7.49 21.48
C GLU A 95 -16.42 6.44 22.56
N ALA A 96 -15.43 5.57 22.34
CA ALA A 96 -15.01 4.57 23.33
C ALA A 96 -14.49 5.22 24.61
N ILE A 97 -13.68 6.28 24.51
CA ILE A 97 -13.19 7.07 25.65
C ILE A 97 -14.38 7.68 26.41
N GLY A 98 -15.31 8.30 25.69
CA GLY A 98 -16.52 8.89 26.27
C GLY A 98 -17.35 7.88 27.06
N LEU A 99 -17.62 6.72 26.47
CA LEU A 99 -18.34 5.62 27.12
C LEU A 99 -17.60 5.09 28.34
N MET A 100 -16.28 4.89 28.24
CA MET A 100 -15.47 4.40 29.35
C MET A 100 -15.44 5.39 30.52
N ARG A 101 -15.37 6.71 30.26
CA ARG A 101 -15.50 7.74 31.30
C ARG A 101 -16.84 7.67 32.03
N VAL A 102 -17.93 7.40 31.31
CA VAL A 102 -19.27 7.21 31.92
C VAL A 102 -19.30 5.95 32.79
N VAL A 103 -18.79 4.82 32.29
CA VAL A 103 -18.72 3.55 33.03
C VAL A 103 -17.89 3.69 34.31
N ARG A 104 -16.75 4.38 34.22
CA ARG A 104 -15.82 4.64 35.32
C ARG A 104 -16.26 5.78 36.24
N LYS A 105 -17.24 6.59 35.81
CA LYS A 105 -17.73 7.79 36.51
C LYS A 105 -16.64 8.85 36.71
N VAL A 106 -15.77 9.03 35.69
CA VAL A 106 -14.73 10.07 35.71
C VAL A 106 -15.39 11.45 35.64
N PRO A 107 -15.13 12.36 36.60
CA PRO A 107 -15.69 13.71 36.59
C PRO A 107 -15.36 14.51 35.33
N VAL A 108 -16.18 15.52 35.03
CA VAL A 108 -15.93 16.45 33.92
C VAL A 108 -14.72 17.32 34.27
N GLY A 109 -13.74 17.38 33.37
CA GLY A 109 -12.50 18.16 33.56
C GLY A 109 -11.35 17.41 34.20
N GLU A 110 -11.55 16.18 34.69
CA GLU A 110 -10.46 15.32 35.17
C GLU A 110 -9.84 14.48 34.04
N GLU A 111 -8.57 14.13 34.19
CA GLU A 111 -7.86 13.22 33.28
C GLU A 111 -8.42 11.78 33.38
N ASN A 112 -8.17 10.96 32.35
CA ASN A 112 -8.64 9.57 32.34
C ASN A 112 -7.93 8.73 33.41
N ASP A 113 -8.68 7.93 34.16
CA ASP A 113 -8.14 6.97 35.15
C ASP A 113 -7.86 5.57 34.53
N PHE A 114 -7.80 5.51 33.20
CA PHE A 114 -7.52 4.31 32.41
C PHE A 114 -6.52 4.61 31.30
N SER A 115 -5.68 3.62 30.98
CA SER A 115 -4.73 3.69 29.88
C SER A 115 -5.42 3.33 28.57
N ILE A 116 -5.13 4.10 27.53
CA ILE A 116 -5.53 3.80 26.16
C ILE A 116 -4.28 3.24 25.48
N ILE A 117 -4.41 2.02 24.94
CA ILE A 117 -3.37 1.43 24.10
C ILE A 117 -3.95 1.42 22.70
N SER A 118 -3.57 2.43 21.91
CA SER A 118 -3.93 2.51 20.50
C SER A 118 -2.91 1.72 19.68
N ASN A 119 -3.36 1.15 18.56
CA ASN A 119 -2.45 0.67 17.52
C ASN A 119 -1.82 1.83 16.73
N GLU A 120 -1.99 3.08 17.19
CA GLU A 120 -1.48 4.28 16.56
C GLU A 120 0.04 4.26 16.45
N GLU A 121 0.75 3.76 17.47
CA GLU A 121 2.21 3.61 17.41
C GLU A 121 2.65 2.61 16.32
N LEU A 122 1.87 1.53 16.14
CA LEU A 122 2.08 0.61 15.01
C LEU A 122 1.75 1.30 13.69
N MET A 123 0.61 1.99 13.59
CA MET A 123 0.19 2.69 12.38
C MET A 123 1.16 3.81 11.98
N GLU A 124 1.71 4.56 12.94
CA GLU A 124 2.69 5.62 12.74
C GLU A 124 4.02 5.04 12.26
N THR A 125 4.45 3.91 12.84
CA THR A 125 5.63 3.17 12.36
C THR A 125 5.44 2.70 10.91
N PHE A 126 4.28 2.12 10.59
CA PHE A 126 3.96 1.70 9.21
C PHE A 126 3.82 2.90 8.27
N ALA A 127 3.23 4.01 8.71
CA ALA A 127 3.09 5.23 7.93
C ALA A 127 4.47 5.85 7.63
N GLY A 128 5.37 5.89 8.61
CA GLY A 128 6.75 6.36 8.43
C GLY A 128 7.53 5.48 7.45
N PHE A 129 7.46 4.16 7.61
CA PHE A 129 8.11 3.21 6.70
C PHE A 129 7.58 3.31 5.27
N THR A 130 6.26 3.29 5.08
CA THR A 130 5.64 3.43 3.75
C THR A 130 5.87 4.80 3.14
N GLY A 131 5.90 5.86 3.96
CA GLY A 131 6.27 7.21 3.55
C GLY A 131 7.69 7.28 2.99
N GLY A 132 8.66 6.64 3.67
CA GLY A 132 10.04 6.52 3.20
C GLY A 132 10.13 5.82 1.84
N ILE A 133 9.42 4.71 1.67
CA ILE A 133 9.35 3.99 0.37
C ILE A 133 8.74 4.88 -0.72
N LYS A 134 7.65 5.61 -0.42
CA LYS A 134 7.01 6.53 -1.38
C LYS A 134 7.97 7.63 -1.84
N ILE A 135 8.70 8.25 -0.92
CA ILE A 135 9.67 9.31 -1.25
C ILE A 135 10.80 8.72 -2.11
N PHE A 136 11.33 7.56 -1.72
CA PHE A 136 12.38 6.87 -2.47
C PHE A 136 11.93 6.51 -3.89
N ALA A 137 10.79 5.82 -4.01
CA ALA A 137 10.21 5.41 -5.28
C ALA A 137 9.87 6.62 -6.17
N GLY A 138 9.32 7.69 -5.57
CA GLY A 138 9.05 8.95 -6.27
C GLY A 138 10.32 9.61 -6.80
N SER A 139 11.38 9.65 -6.00
CA SER A 139 12.68 10.20 -6.41
C SER A 139 13.29 9.43 -7.58
N VAL A 140 13.32 8.09 -7.49
CA VAL A 140 13.79 7.22 -8.58
C VAL A 140 12.94 7.40 -9.83
N SER A 141 11.61 7.53 -9.67
CA SER A 141 10.69 7.75 -10.79
C SER A 141 10.98 9.07 -11.50
N VAL A 142 11.20 10.17 -10.77
CA VAL A 142 11.55 11.47 -11.37
C VAL A 142 12.84 11.38 -12.18
N ILE A 143 13.88 10.72 -11.63
CA ILE A 143 15.15 10.53 -12.35
C ILE A 143 14.93 9.67 -13.61
N ALA A 144 14.22 8.56 -13.50
CA ALA A 144 13.92 7.68 -14.63
C ALA A 144 13.14 8.41 -15.75
N LEU A 145 12.18 9.24 -15.35
CA LEU A 145 11.40 10.07 -16.26
C LEU A 145 12.25 11.11 -17.00
N LEU A 146 13.21 11.74 -16.32
CA LEU A 146 14.16 12.66 -16.95
C LEU A 146 15.08 11.94 -17.95
N VAL A 147 15.62 10.77 -17.57
CA VAL A 147 16.47 9.96 -18.45
C VAL A 147 15.70 9.52 -19.69
N ALA A 148 14.45 9.07 -19.52
CA ALA A 148 13.56 8.72 -20.62
C ALA A 148 13.28 9.93 -21.54
N GLY A 149 12.99 11.10 -20.95
CA GLY A 149 12.78 12.35 -21.69
C GLY A 149 13.98 12.76 -22.55
N ILE A 150 15.18 12.70 -21.98
CA ILE A 150 16.44 12.96 -22.73
C ILE A 150 16.60 11.94 -23.87
N GLY A 151 16.27 10.67 -23.63
CA GLY A 151 16.27 9.64 -24.65
C GLY A 151 15.33 9.96 -25.82
N ILE A 152 14.09 10.35 -25.53
CA ILE A 152 13.12 10.78 -26.55
C ILE A 152 13.66 11.97 -27.33
N MET A 153 14.18 12.99 -26.65
CA MET A 153 14.75 14.17 -27.30
C MET A 153 15.87 13.81 -28.27
N ASN A 154 16.78 12.92 -27.86
CA ASN A 154 17.90 12.50 -28.70
C ASN A 154 17.45 11.70 -29.92
N ILE A 155 16.54 10.74 -29.74
CA ILE A 155 15.98 9.96 -30.85
C ILE A 155 15.28 10.89 -31.84
N MET A 156 14.50 11.86 -31.34
CA MET A 156 13.82 12.83 -32.18
C MET A 156 14.78 13.77 -32.91
N LEU A 157 15.86 14.22 -32.27
CA LEU A 157 16.89 15.02 -32.95
C LEU A 157 17.54 14.27 -34.10
N VAL A 158 17.90 12.99 -33.89
CA VAL A 158 18.49 12.13 -34.93
C VAL A 158 17.47 11.89 -36.05
N SER A 159 16.22 11.56 -35.71
CA SER A 159 15.15 11.34 -36.69
C SER A 159 14.87 12.58 -37.56
N VAL A 160 14.88 13.78 -36.95
CA VAL A 160 14.73 15.04 -37.69
C VAL A 160 15.90 15.23 -38.65
N THR A 161 17.13 14.92 -38.24
CA THR A 161 18.31 15.05 -39.11
C THR A 161 18.30 14.06 -40.28
N GLU A 162 17.85 12.83 -40.07
CA GLU A 162 17.72 11.83 -41.16
C GLU A 162 16.62 12.21 -42.16
N ARG A 163 15.54 12.84 -41.69
CA ARG A 163 14.39 13.23 -42.52
C ARG A 163 14.45 14.67 -43.03
N ILE A 164 15.61 15.35 -43.00
CA ILE A 164 15.76 16.77 -43.41
C ILE A 164 15.23 17.01 -44.83
N LYS A 165 15.62 16.18 -45.81
CA LYS A 165 15.17 16.30 -47.21
C LYS A 165 13.65 16.17 -47.33
N GLU A 166 13.05 15.21 -46.63
CA GLU A 166 11.59 15.00 -46.65
C GLU A 166 10.84 16.20 -46.09
N ILE A 167 11.32 16.79 -44.99
CA ILE A 167 10.76 18.00 -44.39
C ILE A 167 10.87 19.18 -45.37
N GLY A 168 12.02 19.32 -46.03
CA GLY A 168 12.27 20.35 -47.05
C GLY A 168 11.28 20.27 -48.21
N ILE A 169 11.06 19.06 -48.74
CA ILE A 169 10.08 18.80 -49.82
C ILE A 169 8.66 19.17 -49.36
N ARG A 170 8.25 18.78 -48.15
CA ARG A 170 6.92 19.12 -47.60
C ARG A 170 6.71 20.62 -47.49
N LYS A 171 7.72 21.35 -46.99
CA LYS A 171 7.66 22.82 -46.88
C LYS A 171 7.67 23.50 -48.25
N ALA A 172 8.41 22.97 -49.23
CA ALA A 172 8.43 23.48 -50.61
C ALA A 172 7.07 23.32 -51.32
N ILE A 173 6.30 22.27 -50.98
CA ILE A 173 4.94 22.02 -51.51
C ILE A 173 3.87 22.81 -50.71
N GLY A 174 4.25 23.50 -49.63
CA GLY A 174 3.37 24.43 -48.90
C GLY A 174 2.99 24.01 -47.47
N ALA A 175 3.59 22.96 -46.90
CA ALA A 175 3.36 22.61 -45.50
C ALA A 175 3.78 23.76 -44.56
N THR A 176 2.90 24.12 -43.63
CA THR A 176 3.17 25.20 -42.68
C THR A 176 4.12 24.72 -41.57
N ARG A 177 4.77 25.67 -40.87
CA ARG A 177 5.58 25.33 -39.69
C ARG A 177 4.77 24.60 -38.62
N ARG A 178 3.46 24.90 -38.51
CA ARG A 178 2.56 24.24 -37.57
C ARG A 178 2.32 22.78 -37.94
N ASP A 179 2.15 22.48 -39.22
CA ASP A 179 1.93 21.09 -39.67
C ASP A 179 3.13 20.21 -39.29
N ILE A 180 4.35 20.67 -39.59
CA ILE A 180 5.59 19.97 -39.24
C ILE A 180 5.73 19.83 -37.71
N LEU A 181 5.49 20.91 -36.96
CA LEU A 181 5.56 20.88 -35.50
C LEU A 181 4.58 19.86 -34.90
N THR A 182 3.31 19.88 -35.32
CA THR A 182 2.27 18.99 -34.81
C THR A 182 2.56 17.53 -35.15
N GLN A 183 3.10 17.24 -36.32
CA GLN A 183 3.47 15.89 -36.72
C GLN A 183 4.55 15.30 -35.80
N PHE A 184 5.66 16.02 -35.61
CA PHE A 184 6.75 15.55 -34.76
C PHE A 184 6.35 15.50 -33.27
N LEU A 185 5.50 16.43 -32.82
CA LEU A 185 4.98 16.40 -31.46
C LEU A 185 4.06 15.19 -31.24
N MET A 186 3.21 14.86 -32.22
CA MET A 186 2.39 13.64 -32.17
C MET A 186 3.23 12.36 -32.19
N GLU A 187 4.33 12.34 -32.94
CA GLU A 187 5.28 11.21 -32.92
C GLU A 187 5.91 11.03 -31.53
N ALA A 188 6.32 12.13 -30.88
CA ALA A 188 6.85 12.11 -29.52
C ALA A 188 5.81 11.68 -28.47
N ILE A 189 4.57 12.19 -28.56
CA ILE A 189 3.46 11.78 -27.69
C ILE A 189 3.13 10.31 -27.89
N PHE A 190 3.09 9.82 -29.13
CA PHE A 190 2.78 8.43 -29.41
C PHE A 190 3.83 7.49 -28.83
N LEU A 191 5.11 7.82 -28.99
CA LEU A 191 6.22 7.07 -28.38
C LEU A 191 6.14 7.08 -26.85
N SER A 192 5.85 8.23 -26.24
CA SER A 192 5.75 8.33 -24.78
C SER A 192 4.52 7.61 -24.22
N GLN A 193 3.39 7.65 -24.92
CA GLN A 193 2.17 6.91 -24.56
C GLN A 193 2.35 5.41 -24.71
N PHE A 194 2.99 4.95 -25.78
CA PHE A 194 3.28 3.54 -25.96
C PHE A 194 4.17 3.00 -24.83
N GLY A 195 5.25 3.72 -24.50
CA GLY A 195 6.09 3.42 -23.34
C GLY A 195 5.31 3.47 -22.02
N GLY A 196 4.39 4.43 -21.87
CA GLY A 196 3.51 4.55 -20.71
C GLY A 196 2.58 3.35 -20.53
N VAL A 197 1.90 2.90 -21.59
CA VAL A 197 1.05 1.70 -21.56
C VAL A 197 1.85 0.47 -21.16
N VAL A 198 3.00 0.25 -21.80
CA VAL A 198 3.87 -0.88 -21.48
C VAL A 198 4.37 -0.79 -20.03
N GLY A 199 4.75 0.41 -19.58
CA GLY A 199 5.18 0.67 -18.21
C GLY A 199 4.08 0.40 -17.18
N VAL A 200 2.83 0.80 -17.45
CA VAL A 200 1.68 0.50 -16.58
C VAL A 200 1.44 -1.01 -16.49
N ILE A 201 1.46 -1.72 -17.63
CA ILE A 201 1.30 -3.18 -17.65
C ILE A 201 2.39 -3.87 -16.84
N LEU A 202 3.66 -3.50 -17.06
CA LEU A 202 4.80 -4.07 -16.34
C LEU A 202 4.77 -3.70 -14.85
N GLY A 203 4.35 -2.48 -14.51
CA GLY A 203 4.21 -2.03 -13.13
C GLY A 203 3.15 -2.80 -12.37
N ILE A 204 1.96 -3.01 -12.96
CA ILE A 204 0.89 -3.81 -12.37
C ILE A 204 1.33 -5.27 -12.24
N ALA A 205 1.95 -5.85 -13.28
CA ALA A 205 2.42 -7.22 -13.25
C ALA A 205 3.50 -7.43 -12.17
N GLY A 206 4.52 -6.58 -12.12
CA GLY A 206 5.59 -6.64 -11.12
C GLY A 206 5.06 -6.41 -9.71
N GLY A 207 4.17 -5.43 -9.51
CA GLY A 207 3.53 -5.17 -8.23
C GLY A 207 2.72 -6.36 -7.72
N ASN A 208 1.96 -7.02 -8.60
CA ASN A 208 1.17 -8.21 -8.24
C ASN A 208 2.05 -9.42 -7.91
N VAL A 209 3.19 -9.60 -8.60
CA VAL A 209 4.17 -10.64 -8.25
C VAL A 209 4.69 -10.42 -6.83
N VAL A 210 5.04 -9.18 -6.48
CA VAL A 210 5.48 -8.83 -5.11
C VAL A 210 4.36 -9.05 -4.09
N ALA A 211 3.11 -8.69 -4.42
CA ALA A 211 1.96 -8.89 -3.55
C ALA A 211 1.74 -10.38 -3.21
N ILE A 212 1.88 -11.27 -4.20
CA ILE A 212 1.81 -12.72 -4.00
C ILE A 212 2.92 -13.21 -3.07
N VAL A 213 4.16 -12.76 -3.28
CA VAL A 213 5.31 -13.15 -2.43
C VAL A 213 5.12 -12.70 -0.98
N LEU A 214 4.48 -11.55 -0.77
CA LEU A 214 4.24 -10.98 0.56
C LEU A 214 2.90 -11.41 1.20
N ASN A 215 2.07 -12.21 0.52
CA ASN A 215 0.70 -12.56 0.94
C ASN A 215 -0.18 -11.34 1.26
N VAL A 216 -0.03 -10.26 0.48
CA VAL A 216 -0.85 -9.04 0.59
C VAL A 216 -1.84 -9.01 -0.58
N PRO A 217 -3.08 -8.51 -0.42
CA PRO A 217 -4.02 -8.40 -1.53
C PRO A 217 -3.43 -7.61 -2.71
N ALA A 218 -3.52 -8.21 -3.90
CA ALA A 218 -3.15 -7.55 -5.14
C ALA A 218 -4.14 -6.41 -5.43
N VAL A 219 -3.61 -5.24 -5.79
CA VAL A 219 -4.39 -4.04 -6.07
C VAL A 219 -4.02 -3.52 -7.45
N VAL A 220 -5.02 -3.18 -8.27
CA VAL A 220 -4.83 -2.51 -9.55
C VAL A 220 -5.29 -1.06 -9.41
N PRO A 221 -4.39 -0.11 -9.14
CA PRO A 221 -4.76 1.28 -8.93
C PRO A 221 -5.00 1.99 -10.27
N MET A 222 -6.24 1.92 -10.77
CA MET A 222 -6.61 2.49 -12.07
C MET A 222 -6.37 4.01 -12.13
N ASP A 223 -6.64 4.73 -11.04
CA ASP A 223 -6.42 6.18 -10.96
C ASP A 223 -4.95 6.55 -11.17
N TRP A 224 -4.04 5.78 -10.56
CA TRP A 224 -2.60 5.99 -10.69
C TRP A 224 -2.07 5.65 -12.08
N ALA A 225 -2.70 4.68 -12.77
CA ALA A 225 -2.41 4.42 -14.17
C ALA A 225 -2.76 5.63 -15.04
N PHE A 226 -3.93 6.25 -14.83
CA PHE A 226 -4.30 7.47 -15.55
C PHE A 226 -3.36 8.65 -15.27
N TYR A 227 -2.99 8.86 -13.99
CA TYR A 227 -2.01 9.90 -13.64
C TYR A 227 -0.65 9.64 -14.29
N GLY A 228 -0.18 8.39 -14.29
CA GLY A 228 1.06 7.99 -14.96
C GLY A 228 1.02 8.30 -16.46
N MET A 229 -0.08 7.95 -17.13
CA MET A 229 -0.28 8.23 -18.56
C MET A 229 -0.30 9.73 -18.87
N ALA A 230 -0.92 10.54 -18.01
CA ALA A 230 -0.88 12.00 -18.14
C ALA A 230 0.54 12.55 -18.00
N VAL A 231 1.32 12.05 -17.03
CA VAL A 231 2.74 12.44 -16.85
C VAL A 231 3.58 12.03 -18.07
N CYS A 232 3.38 10.83 -18.63
CA CYS A 232 4.05 10.40 -19.86
C CYS A 232 3.77 11.32 -21.05
N SER A 233 2.53 11.82 -21.20
CA SER A 233 2.19 12.84 -22.20
C SER A 233 2.94 14.14 -21.97
N LEU A 234 2.96 14.65 -20.73
CA LEU A 234 3.64 15.90 -20.39
C LEU A 234 5.13 15.85 -20.71
N ILE A 235 5.79 14.72 -20.41
CA ILE A 235 7.22 14.54 -20.69
C ILE A 235 7.48 14.38 -22.19
N GLY A 236 6.66 13.61 -22.90
CA GLY A 236 6.75 13.49 -24.36
C GLY A 236 6.63 14.84 -25.05
N ILE A 237 5.69 15.69 -24.61
CA ILE A 237 5.53 17.05 -25.09
C ILE A 237 6.75 17.90 -24.72
N GLY A 238 7.14 17.93 -23.44
CA GLY A 238 8.23 18.78 -22.96
C GLY A 238 9.56 18.53 -23.68
N PHE A 239 9.96 17.27 -23.80
CA PHE A 239 11.22 16.90 -24.47
C PHE A 239 11.09 16.82 -26.00
N GLY A 240 9.88 16.65 -26.54
CA GLY A 240 9.61 16.62 -27.98
C GLY A 240 9.49 18.01 -28.63
N ILE A 241 9.15 19.05 -27.85
CA ILE A 241 8.97 20.42 -28.37
C ILE A 241 10.24 20.96 -29.03
N TYR A 242 11.41 20.81 -28.39
CA TYR A 242 12.66 21.34 -28.93
C TYR A 242 13.02 20.77 -30.31
N PRO A 243 13.11 19.44 -30.51
CA PRO A 243 13.40 18.87 -31.83
C PRO A 243 12.29 19.17 -32.85
N ALA A 244 11.01 19.13 -32.45
CA ALA A 244 9.90 19.47 -33.35
C ALA A 244 9.97 20.93 -33.83
N TRP A 245 10.31 21.85 -32.93
CA TRP A 245 10.50 23.27 -33.27
C TRP A 245 11.70 23.47 -34.19
N ARG A 246 12.80 22.74 -33.96
CA ARG A 246 13.96 22.74 -34.84
C ARG A 246 13.60 22.26 -36.25
N ALA A 247 12.86 21.16 -36.37
CA ALA A 247 12.37 20.63 -37.66
C ALA A 247 11.48 21.65 -38.40
N ALA A 248 10.54 22.27 -37.69
CA ALA A 248 9.61 23.24 -38.25
C ALA A 248 10.31 24.50 -38.80
N ASN A 249 11.50 24.84 -38.30
CA ASN A 249 12.26 26.03 -38.71
C ASN A 249 13.32 25.78 -39.80
N LEU A 250 13.49 24.55 -40.30
CA LEU A 250 14.42 24.28 -41.41
C LEU A 250 14.06 25.05 -42.68
N ASP A 251 15.05 25.64 -43.36
CA ASP A 251 14.83 26.34 -44.62
C ASP A 251 14.66 25.33 -45.78
N PRO A 252 13.60 25.42 -46.61
CA PRO A 252 13.37 24.51 -47.74
C PRO A 252 14.55 24.43 -48.72
N ILE A 253 15.25 25.54 -48.94
CA ILE A 253 16.36 25.61 -49.90
C ILE A 253 17.60 24.92 -49.34
N GLU A 254 17.92 25.15 -48.06
CA GLU A 254 19.05 24.48 -47.40
C GLU A 254 18.81 22.98 -47.25
N SER A 255 17.59 22.58 -46.90
CA SER A 255 17.23 21.18 -46.68
C SER A 255 17.25 20.32 -47.95
N LEU A 256 17.04 20.92 -49.13
CA LEU A 256 17.20 20.24 -50.43
C LEU A 256 18.67 20.16 -50.90
N ARG A 257 19.54 21.01 -50.34
CA ARG A 257 20.97 21.06 -50.66
C ARG A 257 21.83 20.16 -49.78
N PHE A 258 21.29 19.69 -48.66
CA PHE A 258 21.91 18.68 -47.81
C PHE A 258 22.01 17.35 -48.59
N GLU A 259 23.22 16.81 -48.73
CA GLU A 259 23.42 15.43 -49.22
C GLU A 259 22.95 14.42 -48.18
#